data_AF-L7T038-F1
#
_entry.id   AF-L7T038-F1
#
_cell.length_a   1.000
_cell.length_b   1.000
_cell.length_c   1.000
_cell.angle_alpha   90.00
_cell.angle_beta   90.00
_cell.angle_gamma   90.00
#
_symmetry.space_group_name_H-M   'P 1'
#
loop_
_entity.id
_entity.type
_entity.pdbx_description
1 polymer ?
#
loop_
_entity_poly.entity_id
_entity_poly.type
_entity_poly.pdbx_seq_one_letter_code
_entity_poly.pdbx_strand_id
1 'polypeptide(L)'
;MLCTIKKWAPSEEGTFLLSHIPNDTLILKLSHLRANTFNLATLDKIMAIEIERSPVKKVVMPSSTATVRLKVSRTYLSDIAFVAGNGRLNFLTITESRLKTIPSTIVHLVALETVAITKSPIETVNLCLFSKLTRLYELNLCNNKIMFLQLPAT
;
A
#
# COMPACT_ATOMS: atom_id res chain seq x y z
N MET A 1 -8.76 17.48 5.61
CA MET A 1 -9.45 16.87 6.77
C MET A 1 -9.09 15.38 6.90
N LEU A 2 -9.15 14.80 8.12
CA LEU A 2 -8.98 13.36 8.39
C LEU A 2 -10.34 12.71 8.69
N CYS A 3 -10.69 11.66 7.96
CA CYS A 3 -11.84 10.80 8.26
C CYS A 3 -11.32 9.45 8.76
N THR A 4 -11.92 8.91 9.83
CA THR A 4 -11.57 7.59 10.35
C THR A 4 -12.79 6.68 10.36
N ILE A 5 -12.69 5.55 9.65
CA ILE A 5 -13.66 4.46 9.70
C ILE A 5 -13.08 3.34 10.55
N LYS A 6 -13.86 2.86 11.52
CA LYS A 6 -13.45 1.80 12.45
C LYS A 6 -14.36 0.59 12.33
N LYS A 7 -13.79 -0.61 12.45
CA LYS A 7 -14.53 -1.89 12.54
C LYS A 7 -15.45 -2.19 11.34
N TRP A 8 -15.26 -1.51 10.22
CA TRP A 8 -16.05 -1.69 9.02
C TRP A 8 -15.85 -3.10 8.45
N ALA A 9 -16.94 -3.77 8.11
CA ALA A 9 -16.97 -5.09 7.47
C ALA A 9 -17.60 -4.96 6.08
N PRO A 10 -16.81 -4.72 5.01
CA PRO A 10 -17.36 -4.49 3.66
C PRO A 10 -18.24 -5.64 3.13
N SER A 11 -18.00 -6.87 3.57
CA SER A 11 -18.81 -8.05 3.19
C SER A 11 -20.18 -8.11 3.85
N GLU A 12 -20.35 -7.44 4.99
CA GLU A 12 -21.59 -7.44 5.79
C GLU A 12 -22.34 -6.11 5.63
N GLU A 13 -21.60 -5.00 5.69
CA GLU A 13 -22.12 -3.62 5.72
C GLU A 13 -22.09 -2.96 4.33
N GLY A 14 -21.50 -3.62 3.33
CA GLY A 14 -21.32 -3.07 1.99
C GLY A 14 -20.40 -1.85 1.95
N THR A 15 -20.53 -1.04 0.89
CA THR A 15 -19.72 0.18 0.66
C THR A 15 -20.47 1.48 0.94
N PHE A 16 -21.68 1.42 1.51
CA PHE A 16 -22.51 2.59 1.79
C PHE A 16 -21.81 3.65 2.65
N LEU A 17 -20.98 3.23 3.61
CA LEU A 17 -20.20 4.17 4.43
C LEU A 17 -19.24 5.04 3.60
N LEU A 18 -18.80 4.55 2.44
CA LEU A 18 -17.89 5.30 1.58
C LEU A 18 -18.58 6.50 0.92
N SER A 19 -19.89 6.42 0.64
CA SER A 19 -20.63 7.56 0.08
C SER A 19 -20.87 8.68 1.10
N HIS A 20 -20.59 8.43 2.38
CA HIS A 20 -20.75 9.38 3.48
C HIS A 20 -19.42 9.99 3.92
N ILE A 21 -18.32 9.68 3.22
CA ILE A 21 -17.04 10.32 3.48
C ILE A 21 -17.16 11.81 3.08
N PRO A 22 -16.84 12.76 3.99
CA PRO A 22 -16.87 14.19 3.67
C PRO A 22 -16.02 14.51 2.44
N ASN A 23 -16.53 15.35 1.52
CA ASN A 23 -15.87 15.67 0.26
C ASN A 23 -14.49 16.34 0.41
N ASP A 24 -14.23 16.97 1.55
CA ASP A 24 -12.96 17.61 1.90
C ASP A 24 -11.98 16.69 2.67
N THR A 25 -12.33 15.40 2.76
CA THR A 25 -11.46 14.36 3.32
C THR A 25 -10.22 14.20 2.46
N LEU A 26 -9.06 14.54 3.03
CA LEU A 26 -7.76 14.35 2.39
C LEU A 26 -7.13 13.02 2.81
N ILE A 27 -7.35 12.64 4.08
CA ILE A 27 -6.80 11.43 4.67
C ILE A 27 -7.94 10.54 5.11
N LEU A 28 -8.00 9.31 4.59
CA LEU A 28 -8.91 8.28 5.06
C LEU A 28 -8.14 7.23 5.86
N LYS A 29 -8.51 7.06 7.12
CA LYS A 29 -7.96 6.03 7.99
C LYS A 29 -8.98 4.91 8.20
N LEU A 30 -8.63 3.70 7.77
CA LEU A 30 -9.38 2.48 8.00
C LEU A 30 -8.70 1.69 9.12
N SER A 31 -9.39 1.53 10.25
CA SER A 31 -8.84 0.80 11.40
C SER A 31 -9.74 -0.36 11.79
N HIS A 32 -9.14 -1.52 12.11
CA HIS A 32 -9.89 -2.74 12.40
C HIS A 32 -10.83 -3.13 11.25
N LEU A 33 -10.43 -2.87 10.00
CA LEU A 33 -11.17 -3.22 8.79
C LEU A 33 -11.29 -4.75 8.70
N ARG A 34 -12.51 -5.27 8.75
CA ARG A 34 -12.81 -6.71 8.70
C ARG A 34 -12.93 -7.18 7.26
N ALA A 35 -11.80 -7.23 6.57
CA ALA A 35 -11.70 -7.75 5.21
C ALA A 35 -10.41 -8.55 5.04
N ASN A 36 -10.47 -9.66 4.29
CA ASN A 36 -9.27 -10.40 3.89
C ASN A 36 -8.57 -9.72 2.69
N THR A 37 -9.35 -9.21 1.75
CA THR A 37 -8.88 -8.47 0.56
C THR A 37 -9.53 -7.11 0.56
N PHE A 38 -8.76 -6.07 0.26
CA PHE A 38 -9.27 -4.70 0.15
C PHE A 38 -8.84 -4.06 -1.18
N ASN A 39 -9.81 -3.55 -1.93
CA ASN A 39 -9.59 -2.89 -3.22
C ASN A 39 -9.83 -1.39 -3.06
N LEU A 40 -8.88 -0.56 -3.52
CA LEU A 40 -8.93 0.89 -3.38
C LEU A 40 -9.74 1.60 -4.49
N ALA A 41 -10.41 0.87 -5.39
CA ALA A 41 -11.11 1.43 -6.55
C ALA A 41 -12.14 2.51 -6.24
N THR A 42 -12.84 2.40 -5.11
CA THR A 42 -13.89 3.33 -4.71
C THR A 42 -13.38 4.51 -3.88
N LEU A 43 -12.06 4.61 -3.70
CA LEU A 43 -11.40 5.66 -2.90
C LEU A 43 -10.60 6.62 -3.81
N ASP A 44 -11.04 6.78 -5.04
CA ASP A 44 -10.38 7.55 -6.10
C ASP A 44 -10.20 9.04 -5.78
N LYS A 45 -10.99 9.60 -4.87
CA LYS A 45 -10.89 11.00 -4.43
C LYS A 45 -9.94 11.23 -3.23
N ILE A 46 -9.47 10.16 -2.59
CA ILE A 46 -8.71 10.29 -1.34
C ILE A 46 -7.22 10.45 -1.64
N MET A 47 -6.61 11.53 -1.14
CA MET A 47 -5.19 11.81 -1.34
C MET A 47 -4.27 10.87 -0.53
N ALA A 48 -4.65 10.54 0.70
CA ALA A 48 -3.86 9.68 1.58
C ALA A 48 -4.74 8.60 2.22
N ILE A 49 -4.34 7.34 2.10
CA ILE A 49 -5.05 6.20 2.65
C ILE A 49 -4.18 5.52 3.70
N GLU A 50 -4.72 5.36 4.90
CA GLU A 50 -4.10 4.58 5.96
C GLU A 50 -4.96 3.35 6.28
N ILE A 51 -4.37 2.16 6.23
CA ILE A 51 -4.96 0.92 6.72
C ILE A 51 -4.15 0.48 7.93
N GLU A 52 -4.77 0.45 9.11
CA GLU A 52 -4.09 0.10 10.36
C GLU A 52 -4.83 -1.01 11.12
N ARG A 53 -4.07 -1.90 11.80
CA ARG A 53 -4.63 -2.88 12.76
C ARG A 53 -5.78 -3.68 12.15
N SER A 54 -5.57 -4.20 10.95
CA SER A 54 -6.61 -4.83 10.15
C SER A 54 -6.14 -6.20 9.66
N PRO A 55 -6.97 -7.27 9.72
CA PRO A 55 -6.61 -8.62 9.25
C PRO A 55 -6.44 -8.77 7.73
N VAL A 56 -6.38 -7.65 6.99
CA VAL A 56 -6.20 -7.62 5.54
C VAL A 56 -4.93 -8.36 5.15
N LYS A 57 -5.09 -9.33 4.25
CA LYS A 57 -4.02 -10.15 3.66
C LYS A 57 -3.61 -9.65 2.28
N LYS A 58 -4.56 -9.08 1.53
CA LYS A 58 -4.34 -8.56 0.18
C LYS A 58 -4.86 -7.15 0.01
N VAL A 59 -4.04 -6.27 -0.57
CA VAL A 59 -4.48 -4.94 -1.03
C VAL A 59 -4.31 -4.85 -2.54
N VAL A 60 -5.31 -4.31 -3.24
CA VAL A 60 -5.23 -4.03 -4.67
C VAL A 60 -5.41 -2.53 -4.87
N MET A 61 -4.41 -1.90 -5.50
CA MET A 61 -4.45 -0.49 -5.87
C MET A 61 -4.66 -0.36 -7.38
N PRO A 62 -5.84 0.08 -7.84
CA PRO A 62 -6.10 0.31 -9.25
C PRO A 62 -5.38 1.57 -9.76
N SER A 63 -5.26 1.69 -11.08
CA SER A 63 -4.63 2.83 -11.75
C SER A 63 -5.44 4.12 -11.64
N SER A 64 -6.77 4.03 -11.45
CA SER A 64 -7.67 5.17 -11.28
C SER A 64 -7.52 5.91 -9.95
N THR A 65 -6.78 5.34 -9.00
CA THR A 65 -6.66 5.89 -7.65
C THR A 65 -5.87 7.20 -7.66
N ALA A 66 -6.43 8.31 -7.12
CA ALA A 66 -5.68 9.57 -6.99
C ALA A 66 -4.74 9.63 -5.78
N THR A 67 -4.66 8.56 -4.99
CA THR A 67 -3.85 8.48 -3.78
C THR A 67 -2.38 8.75 -4.04
N VAL A 68 -1.84 9.73 -3.32
CA VAL A 68 -0.43 10.13 -3.30
C VAL A 68 0.32 9.41 -2.18
N ARG A 69 -0.36 9.07 -1.08
CA ARG A 69 0.24 8.39 0.08
C ARG A 69 -0.55 7.16 0.48
N LEU A 70 0.09 6.00 0.50
CA LEU A 70 -0.49 4.76 1.00
C LEU A 70 0.32 4.28 2.19
N LYS A 71 -0.35 4.14 3.34
CA LYS A 71 0.21 3.57 4.55
C LYS A 71 -0.56 2.33 4.96
N VAL A 72 0.12 1.20 5.09
CA VAL A 72 -0.45 -0.05 5.59
C VAL A 72 0.36 -0.52 6.78
N SER A 73 -0.26 -0.59 7.97
CA SER A 73 0.46 -0.86 9.21
C SER A 73 -0.25 -1.86 10.11
N ARG A 74 0.51 -2.76 10.75
CA ARG A 74 -0.05 -3.77 11.67
C ARG A 74 -1.17 -4.58 11.00
N THR A 75 -0.84 -5.23 9.90
CA THR A 75 -1.80 -6.02 9.12
C THR A 75 -1.27 -7.43 8.87
N TYR A 76 -2.11 -8.30 8.33
CA TYR A 76 -1.68 -9.61 7.85
C TYR A 76 -1.27 -9.58 6.37
N LEU A 77 -0.96 -8.39 5.84
CA LEU A 77 -0.68 -8.17 4.43
C LEU A 77 0.48 -9.06 3.98
N SER A 78 0.15 -10.03 3.14
CA SER A 78 1.10 -10.96 2.52
C SER A 78 1.17 -10.76 1.00
N ASP A 79 0.25 -10.00 0.43
CA ASP A 79 0.20 -9.66 -1.00
C ASP A 79 -0.28 -8.22 -1.17
N ILE A 80 0.33 -7.47 -2.08
CA ILE A 80 -0.15 -6.16 -2.51
C ILE A 80 0.13 -6.00 -4.00
N ALA A 81 -0.89 -5.58 -4.75
CA ALA A 81 -0.82 -5.45 -6.19
C ALA A 81 -1.11 -4.01 -6.61
N PHE A 82 -0.23 -3.47 -7.45
CA PHE A 82 -0.39 -2.17 -8.09
C PHE A 82 -0.73 -2.38 -9.55
N VAL A 83 -1.91 -1.91 -9.99
CA VAL A 83 -2.32 -2.03 -11.39
C VAL A 83 -1.51 -1.05 -12.25
N ALA A 84 -1.09 -1.50 -13.43
CA ALA A 84 -0.32 -0.69 -14.38
C ALA A 84 -1.02 0.64 -14.71
N GLY A 85 -0.25 1.72 -14.83
CA GLY A 85 -0.76 3.07 -15.09
C GLY A 85 -0.94 3.95 -13.85
N ASN A 86 -0.51 3.50 -12.67
CA ASN A 86 -0.50 4.34 -11.48
C ASN A 86 0.65 5.36 -11.51
N GLY A 87 0.33 6.60 -11.88
CA GLY A 87 1.29 7.71 -11.98
C GLY A 87 1.22 8.73 -10.85
N ARG A 88 0.59 8.41 -9.70
CA ARG A 88 0.32 9.39 -8.63
C ARG A 88 0.87 9.02 -7.25
N LEU A 89 1.14 7.75 -6.98
CA LEU A 89 1.62 7.35 -5.66
C LEU A 89 3.09 7.76 -5.48
N ASN A 90 3.35 8.72 -4.60
CA ASN A 90 4.71 9.18 -4.27
C ASN A 90 5.28 8.46 -3.04
N PHE A 91 4.42 8.15 -2.06
CA PHE A 91 4.85 7.61 -0.76
C PHE A 91 4.14 6.29 -0.47
N LEU A 92 4.93 5.22 -0.37
CA LEU A 92 4.46 3.91 0.05
C LEU A 92 5.10 3.54 1.38
N THR A 93 4.29 3.33 2.42
CA THR A 93 4.73 2.84 3.71
C THR A 93 3.99 1.56 4.08
N ILE A 94 4.73 0.49 4.30
CA ILE A 94 4.22 -0.78 4.79
C ILE A 94 5.02 -1.15 6.05
N THR A 95 4.35 -1.36 7.17
CA THR A 95 5.03 -1.63 8.44
C THR A 95 4.34 -2.73 9.23
N GLU A 96 5.09 -3.64 9.84
CA GLU A 96 4.52 -4.74 10.64
C GLU A 96 3.50 -5.55 9.81
N SER A 97 3.98 -6.11 8.70
CA SER A 97 3.20 -6.94 7.77
C SER A 97 3.77 -8.35 7.62
N ARG A 98 3.16 -9.18 6.77
CA ARG A 98 3.58 -10.57 6.48
C ARG A 98 4.17 -10.71 5.08
N LEU A 99 4.56 -9.60 4.44
CA LEU A 99 5.22 -9.62 3.14
C LEU A 99 6.56 -10.37 3.24
N LYS A 100 6.73 -11.38 2.37
CA LYS A 100 7.98 -12.14 2.25
C LYS A 100 8.88 -11.65 1.11
N THR A 101 8.31 -10.89 0.19
CA THR A 101 8.99 -10.32 -0.98
C THR A 101 8.44 -8.93 -1.24
N ILE A 102 9.19 -8.15 -2.00
CA ILE A 102 8.70 -6.90 -2.59
C ILE A 102 7.79 -7.26 -3.77
N PRO A 103 6.58 -6.70 -3.86
CA PRO A 103 5.65 -7.01 -4.94
C PRO A 103 6.26 -6.62 -6.29
N SER A 104 6.28 -7.54 -7.26
CA SER A 104 6.84 -7.26 -8.59
C SER A 104 6.11 -6.11 -9.32
N THR A 105 4.84 -5.89 -8.97
CA THR A 105 4.01 -4.79 -9.49
C THR A 105 4.46 -3.40 -9.04
N ILE A 106 5.41 -3.28 -8.10
CA ILE A 106 5.97 -1.98 -7.70
C ILE A 106 6.58 -1.22 -8.89
N VAL A 107 7.03 -1.93 -9.93
CA VAL A 107 7.55 -1.37 -11.19
C VAL A 107 6.56 -0.46 -11.92
N HIS A 108 5.27 -0.56 -11.60
CA HIS A 108 4.22 0.25 -12.21
C HIS A 108 4.07 1.64 -11.59
N LEU A 109 4.71 1.90 -10.46
CA LEU A 109 4.55 3.12 -9.67
C LEU A 109 5.59 4.18 -10.04
N VAL A 110 5.57 4.66 -11.27
CA VAL A 110 6.60 5.55 -11.85
C VAL A 110 6.79 6.89 -11.13
N ALA A 111 5.83 7.28 -10.28
CA ALA A 111 5.88 8.51 -9.48
C ALA A 111 6.46 8.30 -8.07
N LEU A 112 6.80 7.07 -7.66
CA LEU A 112 7.32 6.80 -6.33
C LEU A 112 8.62 7.56 -6.05
N GLU A 113 8.62 8.22 -4.91
CA GLU A 113 9.72 9.00 -4.36
C GLU A 113 10.31 8.32 -3.12
N THR A 114 9.43 7.75 -2.29
CA THR A 114 9.80 7.06 -1.05
C THR A 114 9.08 5.72 -0.92
N VAL A 115 9.86 4.69 -0.65
CA VAL A 115 9.36 3.36 -0.30
C VAL A 115 9.93 2.97 1.07
N ALA A 116 9.05 2.74 2.02
CA ALA A 116 9.41 2.18 3.32
C ALA A 116 8.63 0.88 3.55
N ILE A 117 9.31 -0.26 3.53
CA ILE A 117 8.73 -1.56 3.90
C ILE A 117 9.54 -2.10 5.07
N THR A 118 9.02 -1.97 6.28
CA THR A 118 9.77 -2.23 7.52
C THR A 118 9.07 -3.23 8.42
N LYS A 119 9.84 -3.96 9.24
CA LYS A 119 9.28 -4.97 10.16
C LYS A 119 8.40 -6.00 9.43
N SER A 120 8.84 -6.46 8.27
CA SER A 120 8.22 -7.52 7.49
C SER A 120 9.21 -8.69 7.31
N PRO A 121 8.74 -9.93 7.09
CA PRO A 121 9.65 -11.07 6.92
C PRO A 121 10.23 -11.15 5.50
N ILE A 122 10.68 -10.04 4.91
CA ILE A 122 11.29 -10.04 3.57
C ILE A 122 12.70 -10.63 3.66
N GLU A 123 12.94 -11.69 2.90
CA GLU A 123 14.21 -12.44 2.89
C GLU A 123 15.08 -12.14 1.66
N THR A 124 14.44 -11.90 0.51
CA THR A 124 15.11 -11.62 -0.75
C THR A 124 14.60 -10.32 -1.34
N VAL A 125 15.53 -9.48 -1.80
CA VAL A 125 15.20 -8.22 -2.48
C VAL A 125 15.75 -8.26 -3.91
N ASN A 126 14.86 -8.17 -4.88
CA ASN A 126 15.22 -7.98 -6.28
C ASN A 126 15.35 -6.49 -6.60
N LEU A 127 16.59 -6.01 -6.76
CA LEU A 127 16.86 -4.60 -7.00
C LEU A 127 16.44 -4.14 -8.40
N CYS A 128 16.27 -5.06 -9.36
CA CYS A 128 15.74 -4.74 -10.69
C CYS A 128 14.33 -4.15 -10.64
N LEU A 129 13.56 -4.44 -9.57
CA LEU A 129 12.20 -3.90 -9.39
C LEU A 129 12.19 -2.36 -9.24
N PHE A 130 13.31 -1.77 -8.82
CA PHE A 130 13.42 -0.33 -8.62
C PHE A 130 14.02 0.41 -9.81
N SER A 131 14.55 -0.31 -10.81
CA SER A 131 15.25 0.28 -11.97
C SER A 131 14.41 1.28 -12.77
N LYS A 132 13.08 1.09 -12.81
CA LYS A 132 12.14 1.97 -13.53
C LYS A 132 11.60 3.12 -12.68
N LEU A 133 11.88 3.13 -11.37
CA LEU A 133 11.37 4.14 -10.44
C LEU A 133 12.31 5.34 -10.41
N THR A 134 12.36 6.09 -11.52
CA THR A 134 13.36 7.15 -11.75
C THR A 134 13.26 8.34 -10.79
N ARG A 135 12.17 8.46 -10.04
CA ARG A 135 11.95 9.48 -9.00
C ARG A 135 12.30 8.99 -7.59
N LEU A 136 12.58 7.70 -7.42
CA LEU A 136 12.83 7.10 -6.12
C LEU A 136 14.16 7.62 -5.57
N TYR A 137 14.12 8.33 -4.46
CA TYR A 137 15.31 8.80 -3.76
C TYR A 137 15.48 8.17 -2.37
N GLU A 138 14.42 7.55 -1.84
CA GLU A 138 14.47 6.88 -0.54
C GLU A 138 13.89 5.46 -0.59
N LEU A 139 14.72 4.48 -0.24
CA LEU A 139 14.32 3.09 -0.06
C LEU A 139 14.72 2.63 1.35
N ASN A 140 13.72 2.46 2.22
CA ASN A 140 13.90 1.99 3.58
C ASN A 140 13.35 0.56 3.74
N LEU A 141 14.25 -0.39 3.93
CA LEU A 141 13.94 -1.80 4.17
C LEU A 141 14.42 -2.28 5.56
N CYS A 142 14.54 -1.37 6.53
CA CYS A 142 15.00 -1.70 7.88
C CYS A 142 14.09 -2.72 8.58
N ASN A 143 14.69 -3.50 9.48
CA ASN A 143 14.00 -4.48 10.32
C ASN A 143 13.26 -5.57 9.51
N ASN A 144 13.73 -5.89 8.30
CA ASN A 144 13.35 -7.11 7.59
C ASN A 144 14.29 -8.27 7.95
N LYS A 145 14.20 -9.38 7.21
CA LYS A 145 15.06 -10.57 7.36
C LYS A 145 15.93 -10.79 6.11
N ILE A 146 16.39 -9.70 5.50
CA ILE A 146 17.04 -9.73 4.19
C ILE A 146 18.36 -10.50 4.31
N MET A 147 18.46 -11.60 3.58
CA MET A 147 19.65 -12.44 3.46
C MET A 147 20.29 -12.32 2.07
N PHE A 148 19.47 -12.03 1.04
CA PHE A 148 19.91 -12.02 -0.35
C PHE A 148 19.46 -10.77 -1.09
N LEU A 149 20.37 -10.20 -1.88
CA LEU A 149 20.10 -9.14 -2.85
C LEU A 149 20.32 -9.70 -4.26
N GLN A 150 19.31 -9.59 -5.12
CA GLN A 150 19.47 -9.88 -6.54
C GLN A 150 19.77 -8.58 -7.27
N LEU A 151 20.93 -8.51 -7.91
CA LEU A 151 21.39 -7.37 -8.67
C LEU A 151 20.96 -7.48 -10.15
N PRO A 152 20.83 -6.34 -10.87
CA PRO A 152 20.72 -6.37 -12.32
C PRO A 152 21.92 -7.07 -12.95
N ALA A 153 21.69 -7.88 -13.99
CA ALA A 153 22.79 -8.37 -14.82
C ALA A 153 23.47 -7.16 -15.46
N THR A 154 24.79 -7.06 -15.30
CA THR A 154 25.67 -6.06 -15.93
C THR A 154 25.81 -6.29 -17.41
#